data_AF-A0A2J8WQ15-F1
#
_entry.id   AF-A0A2J8WQ15-F1
#
_cell.length_a   1.000
_cell.length_b   1.000
_cell.length_c   1.000
_cell.angle_alpha   90.00
_cell.angle_beta   90.00
_cell.angle_gamma   90.00
#
_symmetry.space_group_name_H-M   'P 1'
#
loop_
_entity.id
_entity.type
_entity.pdbx_description
1 polymer ?
#
loop_
_entity_poly.entity_id
_entity_poly.type
_entity_poly.pdbx_seq_one_letter_code
_entity_poly.pdbx_strand_id
1 'polypeptide(L)'
;MAAAGVPPVVSLREATQRKLRRFSELRGKLVAPGEFWDIVAITAADEKQELAYNQQLSEKLKRKELPLGVQYHVFVDPAGAKIGNGGSTLCALQCLEKLYGDKWNSFTILLIHSGHDAIVTLLKHYKRPQDELPCNEYSQPGGDGSYVSVPSPLGKIKSMTK
;
A
#
# COMPACT_ATOMS: atom_id res chain seq x y z
N MET A 1 -12.14 -29.06 32.40
CA MET A 1 -11.95 -28.75 30.98
C MET A 1 -12.14 -27.24 30.81
N ALA A 2 -11.06 -26.51 30.53
CA ALA A 2 -11.14 -25.07 30.32
C ALA A 2 -11.63 -24.79 28.89
N ALA A 3 -12.77 -24.13 28.77
CA ALA A 3 -13.24 -23.60 27.50
C ALA A 3 -12.26 -22.50 27.05
N ALA A 4 -11.52 -22.76 25.99
CA ALA A 4 -10.72 -21.74 25.32
C ALA A 4 -11.67 -20.67 24.78
N GLY A 5 -11.69 -19.50 25.45
CA GLY A 5 -12.52 -18.37 25.05
C GLY A 5 -12.16 -17.92 23.63
N VAL A 6 -13.17 -17.87 22.76
CA VAL A 6 -13.07 -17.23 21.44
C VAL A 6 -12.62 -15.78 21.67
N PRO A 7 -11.54 -15.30 21.01
CA PRO A 7 -11.08 -13.94 21.19
C PRO A 7 -12.18 -12.94 20.78
N PRO A 8 -12.32 -11.82 21.48
CA PRO A 8 -13.39 -10.86 21.20
C PRO A 8 -13.22 -10.30 19.78
N VAL A 9 -14.29 -10.36 19.01
CA VAL A 9 -14.41 -9.67 17.71
C VAL A 9 -14.36 -8.17 18.00
N VAL A 10 -13.17 -7.58 17.93
CA VAL A 10 -13.00 -6.13 18.07
C VAL A 10 -13.77 -5.46 16.94
N SER A 11 -14.59 -4.47 17.27
CA SER A 11 -15.35 -3.76 16.23
C SER A 11 -14.39 -3.04 15.27
N LEU A 12 -14.73 -3.00 13.98
CA LEU A 12 -13.93 -2.31 12.95
C LEU A 12 -13.60 -0.86 13.34
N ARG A 13 -14.54 -0.20 14.02
CA ARG A 13 -14.38 1.17 14.54
C ARG A 13 -13.29 1.26 15.60
N GLU A 14 -13.30 0.37 16.59
CA GLU A 14 -12.28 0.35 17.66
C GLU A 14 -10.90 0.02 17.11
N ALA A 15 -10.81 -0.95 16.20
CA ALA A 15 -9.56 -1.28 15.53
C ALA A 15 -8.99 -0.07 14.75
N THR A 16 -9.86 0.67 14.06
CA THR A 16 -9.48 1.91 13.35
C THR A 16 -8.99 2.98 14.32
N GLN A 17 -9.73 3.25 15.40
CA GLN A 17 -9.34 4.24 16.40
C GLN A 17 -8.01 3.89 17.07
N ARG A 18 -7.74 2.60 17.34
CA ARG A 18 -6.47 2.14 17.89
C ARG A 18 -5.30 2.46 16.96
N LYS A 19 -5.47 2.21 15.65
CA LYS A 19 -4.46 2.52 14.63
C LYS A 19 -4.19 4.02 14.54
N LEU A 20 -5.25 4.85 14.55
CA LEU A 20 -5.13 6.31 14.52
C LEU A 20 -4.42 6.86 15.77
N ARG A 21 -4.72 6.33 16.96
CA ARG A 21 -4.02 6.70 18.20
C ARG A 21 -2.54 6.37 18.12
N ARG A 22 -2.20 5.12 17.77
CA ARG A 22 -0.80 4.69 17.60
C ARG A 22 -0.07 5.55 16.57
N PHE A 23 -0.68 5.86 15.43
CA PHE A 23 -0.06 6.73 14.44
C PHE A 23 0.20 8.13 14.99
N SER A 24 -0.78 8.70 15.71
CA SER A 24 -0.66 10.02 16.33
C SER A 24 0.49 10.09 17.34
N GLU A 25 0.73 9.00 18.08
CA GLU A 25 1.85 8.89 19.01
C GLU A 25 3.23 8.85 18.34
N LEU A 26 3.32 8.43 17.08
CA LEU A 26 4.58 8.32 16.32
C LEU A 26 4.94 9.59 15.54
N ARG A 27 3.99 10.52 15.35
CA ARG A 27 4.23 11.75 14.59
C ARG A 27 5.36 12.57 15.21
N GLY A 28 6.31 13.00 14.38
CA GLY A 28 7.42 13.84 14.83
C GLY A 28 8.48 13.12 15.67
N LYS A 29 8.33 11.82 15.91
CA LYS A 29 9.32 10.99 16.61
C LYS A 29 10.16 10.22 15.61
N LEU A 30 11.42 9.97 15.97
CA LEU A 30 12.25 9.01 15.26
C LEU A 30 11.75 7.61 15.60
N VAL A 31 11.33 6.85 14.58
CA VAL A 31 10.83 5.48 14.77
C VAL A 31 11.98 4.49 14.65
N ALA A 32 12.00 3.48 15.53
CA ALA A 32 12.94 2.38 15.41
C ALA A 32 12.45 1.37 14.35
N PRO A 33 13.37 0.56 13.77
CA PRO A 33 13.00 -0.52 12.87
C PRO A 33 11.92 -1.43 13.50
N GLY A 34 10.88 -1.72 12.74
CA GLY A 34 9.77 -2.56 13.20
C GLY A 34 8.67 -1.82 14.00
N GLU A 35 8.85 -0.57 14.45
CA GLU A 35 7.78 0.20 15.10
C GLU A 35 6.74 0.73 14.11
N PHE A 36 7.24 1.13 12.93
CA PHE A 36 6.49 1.61 11.78
C PHE A 36 6.95 0.88 10.50
N TRP A 37 6.49 1.30 9.33
CA TRP A 37 7.11 0.88 8.07
C TRP A 37 8.49 1.48 7.92
N ASP A 38 9.38 0.73 7.29
CA ASP A 38 10.72 1.19 6.96
C ASP A 38 10.67 2.10 5.72
N ILE A 39 9.78 1.78 4.78
CA ILE A 39 9.57 2.53 3.54
C ILE A 39 8.08 2.80 3.31
N VAL A 40 7.76 4.02 2.89
CA VAL A 40 6.45 4.40 2.36
C VAL A 40 6.61 4.84 0.91
N ALA A 41 6.13 4.02 -0.01
CA ALA A 41 6.12 4.28 -1.45
C ALA A 41 4.73 4.78 -1.88
N ILE A 42 4.70 5.86 -2.66
CA ILE A 42 3.48 6.44 -3.21
C ILE A 42 3.60 6.43 -4.74
N THR A 43 2.61 5.90 -5.45
CA THR A 43 2.60 5.99 -6.91
C THR A 43 2.02 7.33 -7.35
N ALA A 44 2.50 7.84 -8.49
CA ALA A 44 2.06 9.06 -9.14
C ALA A 44 1.80 8.76 -10.62
N ALA A 45 0.73 9.32 -11.17
CA ALA A 45 0.36 9.13 -12.57
C ALA A 45 1.25 9.94 -13.54
N ASP A 46 1.87 11.03 -13.05
CA ASP A 46 2.76 11.89 -13.83
C ASP A 46 3.74 12.67 -12.92
N GLU A 47 4.72 13.33 -13.54
CA GLU A 47 5.75 14.12 -12.87
C GLU A 47 5.17 15.31 -12.08
N LYS A 48 4.06 15.90 -12.55
CA LYS A 48 3.41 17.01 -11.85
C LYS A 48 2.82 16.53 -10.52
N GLN A 49 2.21 15.35 -10.51
CA GLN A 49 1.69 14.71 -9.32
C GLN A 49 2.82 14.30 -8.36
N GLU A 50 3.92 13.77 -8.87
CA GLU A 50 5.11 13.46 -8.07
C GLU A 50 5.64 14.71 -7.36
N LEU A 51 5.83 15.80 -8.09
CA LEU A 51 6.30 17.07 -7.52
C LEU A 51 5.36 17.56 -6.41
N ALA A 52 4.05 17.51 -6.64
CA ALA A 52 3.05 17.91 -5.65
C ALA A 52 3.12 17.03 -4.39
N TYR A 53 3.24 15.70 -4.54
CA TYR A 53 3.34 14.79 -3.40
C TYR A 53 4.64 14.95 -2.62
N ASN A 54 5.77 15.13 -3.30
CA ASN A 54 7.04 15.41 -2.66
C ASN A 54 7.01 16.73 -1.87
N GLN A 55 6.40 17.78 -2.42
CA GLN A 55 6.20 19.05 -1.71
C GLN A 55 5.38 18.84 -0.44
N GLN A 56 4.22 18.19 -0.55
CA GLN A 56 3.36 17.96 0.61
C GLN A 56 4.03 17.05 1.67
N LEU A 57 4.75 15.99 1.27
CA LEU A 57 5.54 15.15 2.19
C LEU A 57 6.58 16.00 2.94
N SER A 58 7.30 16.86 2.21
CA SER A 58 8.30 17.74 2.81
C SER A 58 7.70 18.71 3.83
N GLU A 59 6.54 19.28 3.54
CA GLU A 59 5.83 20.18 4.45
C GLU A 59 5.33 19.44 5.70
N LYS A 60 4.81 18.22 5.53
CA LYS A 60 4.36 17.39 6.64
C LYS A 60 5.49 16.94 7.55
N LEU A 61 6.65 16.60 6.98
CA LEU A 61 7.85 16.29 7.75
C LEU A 61 8.33 17.52 8.53
N LYS A 62 8.36 18.70 7.90
CA LYS A 62 8.70 19.98 8.57
C LYS A 62 7.74 20.30 9.72
N ARG A 63 6.45 20.06 9.53
CA ARG A 63 5.39 20.22 10.55
C ARG A 63 5.37 19.10 11.59
N LYS A 64 6.25 18.09 11.47
CA LYS A 64 6.30 16.91 12.35
C LYS A 64 4.99 16.12 12.37
N GLU A 65 4.23 16.15 11.28
CA GLU A 65 2.97 15.40 11.12
C GLU A 65 3.19 13.94 10.71
N LEU A 66 4.41 13.61 10.27
CA LEU A 66 4.81 12.26 9.88
C LEU A 66 5.90 11.73 10.81
N PRO A 67 5.98 10.40 11.02
CA PRO A 67 7.10 9.78 11.70
C PRO A 67 8.42 10.04 10.97
N LEU A 68 9.48 10.31 11.74
CA LEU A 68 10.84 10.55 11.27
C LEU A 68 11.62 9.23 11.24
N GLY A 69 12.62 9.12 10.36
CA GLY A 69 13.41 7.88 10.20
C GLY A 69 12.81 6.87 9.22
N VAL A 70 11.68 7.21 8.60
CA VAL A 70 11.02 6.44 7.55
C VAL A 70 11.44 6.99 6.18
N GLN A 71 11.68 6.10 5.21
CA GLN A 71 12.01 6.50 3.85
C GLN A 71 10.73 6.69 3.03
N TYR A 72 10.42 7.93 2.66
CA TYR A 72 9.27 8.26 1.82
C TYR A 72 9.71 8.44 0.37
N HIS A 73 9.09 7.68 -0.54
CA HIS A 73 9.35 7.77 -1.98
C HIS A 73 8.06 7.99 -2.75
N VAL A 74 8.15 8.78 -3.82
CA VAL A 74 7.10 8.92 -4.81
C VAL A 74 7.62 8.39 -6.14
N PHE A 75 6.87 7.50 -6.78
CA PHE A 75 7.26 6.86 -8.04
C PHE A 75 6.26 7.22 -9.13
N VAL A 76 6.77 7.81 -10.21
CA VAL A 76 5.98 8.11 -11.40
C VAL A 76 5.79 6.85 -12.23
N ASP A 77 4.56 6.62 -12.66
CA ASP A 77 4.23 5.57 -13.62
C ASP A 77 4.88 5.89 -14.99
N PRO A 78 5.40 4.89 -15.72
CA PRO A 78 6.07 5.09 -16.99
C PRO A 78 5.17 5.80 -18.01
N ALA A 79 5.76 6.70 -18.79
CA ALA A 79 5.06 7.43 -19.85
C ALA A 79 4.47 6.45 -20.88
N GLY A 80 3.21 6.69 -21.25
CA GLY A 80 2.50 5.86 -22.24
C GLY A 80 1.07 5.56 -21.82
N ALA A 81 0.63 4.33 -22.11
CA ALA A 81 -0.72 3.89 -21.75
C ALA A 81 -0.90 3.93 -20.22
N LYS A 82 -2.08 4.38 -19.77
CA LYS A 82 -2.42 4.34 -18.35
C LYS A 82 -2.32 2.91 -17.84
N ILE A 83 -1.49 2.72 -16.83
CA ILE A 83 -1.37 1.44 -16.13
C ILE A 83 -2.34 1.42 -14.96
N GLY A 84 -2.94 0.26 -14.71
CA GLY A 84 -3.77 0.05 -13.52
C GLY A 84 -2.91 -0.14 -12.28
N ASN A 85 -3.54 -0.19 -11.09
CA ASN A 85 -2.85 -0.33 -9.80
C ASN A 85 -1.84 -1.48 -9.74
N GLY A 86 -2.13 -2.61 -10.38
CA GLY A 86 -1.17 -3.73 -10.46
C GLY A 86 0.10 -3.38 -11.25
N GLY A 87 -0.04 -2.63 -12.33
CA GLY A 87 1.10 -2.11 -13.10
C GLY A 87 1.91 -1.08 -12.31
N SER A 88 1.24 -0.12 -11.66
CA SER A 88 1.92 0.87 -10.80
C SER A 88 2.64 0.20 -9.63
N THR A 89 2.07 -0.89 -9.08
CA THR A 89 2.73 -1.72 -8.06
C THR A 89 4.02 -2.31 -8.58
N LEU A 90 4.00 -2.95 -9.75
CA LEU A 90 5.19 -3.57 -10.33
C LEU A 90 6.26 -2.51 -10.65
N CYS A 91 5.84 -1.35 -11.15
CA CYS A 91 6.74 -0.23 -11.39
C CYS A 91 7.41 0.25 -10.09
N ALA A 92 6.64 0.48 -9.03
CA ALA A 92 7.17 0.88 -7.72
C ALA A 92 8.15 -0.16 -7.15
N LEU A 93 7.84 -1.45 -7.26
CA LEU A 93 8.75 -2.53 -6.82
C LEU A 93 10.06 -2.52 -7.62
N GLN A 94 10.00 -2.36 -8.94
CA GLN A 94 11.19 -2.27 -9.77
C GLN A 94 12.05 -1.03 -9.42
N CYS A 95 11.42 0.09 -9.08
CA CYS A 95 12.13 1.28 -8.61
C CYS A 95 12.80 1.04 -7.25
N LEU A 96 12.12 0.35 -6.32
CA LEU A 96 12.68 0.00 -5.01
C LEU A 96 13.87 -0.96 -5.14
N GLU A 97 13.77 -1.98 -5.99
CA GLU A 97 14.87 -2.90 -6.29
C GLU A 97 16.10 -2.14 -6.82
N LYS A 98 15.91 -1.19 -7.73
CA LYS A 98 16.99 -0.35 -8.25
C LYS A 98 17.62 0.55 -7.18
N LEU A 99 16.83 1.09 -6.25
CA LEU A 99 17.31 2.00 -5.21
C LEU A 99 18.05 1.28 -4.08
N TYR A 100 17.56 0.11 -3.69
CA TYR A 100 18.01 -0.58 -2.48
C TYR A 100 18.82 -1.85 -2.76
N GLY A 101 18.78 -2.36 -4.00
CA GLY A 101 19.30 -3.69 -4.33
C GLY A 101 18.65 -4.75 -3.44
N ASP A 102 19.34 -5.85 -3.16
CA ASP A 102 18.81 -6.97 -2.36
C ASP A 102 18.39 -6.61 -0.92
N LYS A 103 18.80 -5.44 -0.41
CA LYS A 103 18.46 -4.99 0.94
C LYS A 103 16.97 -4.73 1.14
N TRP A 104 16.20 -4.54 0.07
CA TRP A 104 14.77 -4.25 0.20
C TRP A 104 13.95 -5.43 0.75
N ASN A 105 14.46 -6.67 0.62
CA ASN A 105 13.79 -7.88 1.11
C ASN A 105 13.63 -7.93 2.63
N SER A 106 14.38 -7.13 3.39
CA SER A 106 14.25 -7.03 4.85
C SER A 106 13.37 -5.87 5.31
N PHE A 107 12.90 -5.01 4.39
CA PHE A 107 12.07 -3.86 4.73
C PHE A 107 10.59 -4.19 4.71
N THR A 108 9.88 -3.63 5.67
CA THR A 108 8.42 -3.52 5.60
C THR A 108 8.07 -2.27 4.79
N ILE A 109 7.35 -2.47 3.67
CA ILE A 109 7.01 -1.41 2.72
C ILE A 109 5.50 -1.17 2.68
N LEU A 110 5.08 0.08 2.86
CA LEU A 110 3.72 0.53 2.53
C LEU A 110 3.69 1.09 1.12
N LEU A 111 2.86 0.51 0.26
CA LEU A 111 2.58 1.06 -1.06
C LEU A 111 1.22 1.75 -1.08
N ILE A 112 1.16 2.95 -1.66
CA ILE A 112 -0.06 3.76 -1.78
C ILE A 112 -0.25 4.19 -3.23
N HIS A 113 -1.38 3.81 -3.83
CA HIS A 113 -1.67 4.14 -5.22
C HIS A 113 -2.22 5.55 -5.40
N SER A 114 -1.73 6.25 -6.44
CA SER A 114 -2.30 7.48 -6.99
C SER A 114 -3.78 7.27 -7.33
N GLY A 115 -4.64 8.18 -6.88
CA GLY A 115 -6.10 8.12 -7.12
C GLY A 115 -6.93 8.07 -5.84
N HIS A 116 -6.31 7.65 -4.74
CA HIS A 116 -6.77 8.03 -3.41
C HIS A 116 -5.98 9.28 -3.04
N ASP A 117 -6.59 10.28 -2.41
CA ASP A 117 -5.91 11.51 -1.99
C ASP A 117 -4.78 11.15 -1.01
N ALA A 118 -3.59 10.86 -1.54
CA ALA A 118 -2.64 9.90 -0.95
C ALA A 118 -2.15 10.35 0.44
N ILE A 119 -2.14 11.65 0.66
CA ILE A 119 -1.73 12.27 1.91
C ILE A 119 -2.87 12.35 2.94
N VAL A 120 -4.11 12.51 2.49
CA VAL A 120 -5.29 12.45 3.35
C VAL A 120 -5.59 10.99 3.74
N THR A 121 -5.33 10.04 2.83
CA THR A 121 -5.49 8.60 3.07
C THR A 121 -4.41 8.03 4.01
N LEU A 122 -3.17 8.52 3.95
CA LEU A 122 -2.14 8.23 4.97
C LEU A 122 -2.61 8.60 6.39
N LEU A 123 -3.35 9.70 6.52
CA LEU A 123 -3.89 10.17 7.79
C LEU A 123 -5.20 9.47 8.20
N LYS A 124 -5.99 8.96 7.23
CA LYS A 124 -7.29 8.35 7.51
C LYS A 124 -7.26 6.82 7.63
N HIS A 125 -6.39 6.08 6.92
CA HIS A 125 -6.60 4.64 6.64
C HIS A 125 -5.40 3.71 6.83
N TYR A 126 -4.34 4.11 7.53
CA TYR A 126 -3.16 3.26 7.69
C TYR A 126 -3.48 1.86 8.29
N LYS A 127 -3.24 0.79 7.50
CA LYS A 127 -3.30 -0.64 7.89
C LYS A 127 -1.93 -1.28 7.59
N ARG A 128 -1.32 -1.94 8.59
CA ARG A 128 -0.07 -2.71 8.48
C ARG A 128 -0.40 -4.21 8.30
N PRO A 129 0.37 -4.99 7.50
CA PRO A 129 0.17 -6.40 7.21
C PRO A 129 0.84 -7.28 8.27
N GLN A 130 0.18 -7.40 9.41
CA GLN A 130 0.32 -8.56 10.30
C GLN A 130 -1.09 -9.08 10.70
N ASP A 131 -2.10 -8.78 9.87
CA ASP A 131 -3.41 -9.42 9.93
C ASP A 131 -3.34 -10.64 8.99
N GLU A 132 -2.74 -11.75 9.45
CA GLU A 132 -3.00 -13.06 8.86
C GLU A 132 -4.45 -13.45 9.16
N LEU A 133 -5.35 -13.06 8.26
CA LEU A 133 -6.56 -13.83 7.98
C LEU A 133 -6.73 -13.84 6.45
N PRO A 134 -6.83 -15.01 5.81
CA PRO A 134 -6.97 -15.08 4.37
C PRO A 134 -8.35 -14.54 4.01
N CYS A 135 -8.41 -13.35 3.40
CA CYS A 135 -9.61 -12.91 2.71
C CYS A 135 -9.74 -13.70 1.40
N ASN A 136 -9.94 -15.01 1.50
CA ASN A 136 -10.61 -15.77 0.44
C ASN A 136 -12.10 -15.51 0.60
N GLU A 137 -12.58 -14.45 -0.05
CA GLU A 137 -14.00 -14.32 -0.34
C GLU A 137 -14.19 -13.98 -1.83
N TYR A 138 -13.55 -14.79 -2.68
CA TYR A 138 -13.99 -15.01 -4.06
C TYR A 138 -15.11 -16.07 -4.05
N SER A 139 -16.17 -15.85 -3.27
CA SER A 139 -17.40 -16.65 -3.33
C SER A 139 -18.47 -16.00 -2.45
N GLN A 140 -19.30 -15.14 -3.05
CA GLN A 140 -20.67 -14.96 -2.59
C GLN A 140 -21.59 -15.19 -3.80
N PRO A 141 -22.66 -15.97 -3.65
CA PRO A 141 -23.50 -16.44 -4.74
C PRO A 141 -24.55 -15.37 -5.11
N GLY A 142 -24.73 -15.13 -6.40
CA GLY A 142 -25.82 -14.28 -6.91
C GLY A 142 -25.33 -12.99 -7.56
N GLY A 143 -24.98 -13.09 -8.83
CA GLY A 143 -24.71 -11.95 -9.69
C GLY A 143 -24.27 -12.47 -11.05
N ASP A 144 -25.00 -12.10 -12.09
CA ASP A 144 -24.97 -12.62 -13.46
C ASP A 144 -23.68 -12.29 -14.24
N GLY A 145 -22.53 -12.70 -13.70
CA GLY A 145 -21.22 -12.54 -14.29
C GLY A 145 -20.57 -13.89 -14.48
N SER A 146 -20.75 -14.50 -15.66
CA SER A 146 -20.11 -15.77 -16.01
C SER A 146 -18.61 -15.57 -16.22
N TYR A 147 -17.83 -15.51 -15.15
CA TYR A 147 -16.39 -15.67 -15.23
C TYR A 147 -16.07 -17.14 -15.45
N VAL A 148 -15.84 -17.52 -16.71
CA VAL A 148 -15.38 -18.86 -17.06
C VAL A 148 -13.86 -18.85 -17.12
N SER A 149 -13.22 -19.53 -16.16
CA SER A 149 -11.78 -19.79 -16.22
C SER A 149 -11.47 -20.80 -17.33
N VAL A 150 -10.52 -20.47 -18.21
CA VAL A 150 -9.88 -21.45 -19.10
C VAL A 150 -8.36 -21.46 -18.88
N PRO A 151 -7.72 -22.63 -19.02
CA PRO A 151 -6.42 -22.91 -18.39
C PRO A 151 -5.25 -22.33 -19.19
N SER A 152 -4.35 -21.63 -18.50
CA SER A 152 -2.98 -21.37 -18.97
C SER A 152 -2.16 -22.65 -18.80
N PRO A 153 -1.48 -23.17 -19.84
CA PRO A 153 -0.02 -23.28 -19.72
C PRO A 153 0.81 -23.37 -21.03
N LEU A 154 0.27 -23.24 -22.25
CA LEU A 154 1.04 -23.51 -23.48
C LEU A 154 0.55 -22.68 -24.70
N GLY A 155 1.44 -21.93 -25.36
CA GLY A 155 1.32 -21.59 -26.79
C GLY A 155 0.58 -20.29 -27.17
N LYS A 156 1.16 -19.58 -28.15
CA LYS A 156 0.93 -18.20 -28.62
C LYS A 156 -0.44 -17.94 -29.26
N ILE A 157 -1.06 -16.78 -29.02
CA ILE A 157 -1.83 -16.06 -30.07
C ILE A 157 -1.63 -14.53 -29.95
N LYS A 158 -1.44 -13.91 -31.11
CA LYS A 158 -1.05 -12.52 -31.35
C LYS A 158 -2.19 -11.53 -31.07
N SER A 159 -1.80 -10.39 -30.52
CA SER A 159 -2.56 -9.14 -30.41
C SER A 159 -3.01 -8.63 -31.79
N MET A 160 -4.29 -8.24 -31.91
CA MET A 160 -4.76 -7.23 -32.85
C MET A 160 -5.89 -6.44 -32.21
N THR A 161 -5.54 -5.24 -31.74
CA THR A 161 -6.43 -4.12 -31.50
C THR A 161 -7.16 -3.72 -32.79
N LYS A 162 -8.34 -3.10 -32.63
CA LYS A 162 -8.76 -2.04 -33.53
C LYS A 162 -9.04 -0.80 -32.70
#